data_AF-A0A1F2XZA4-F1
#
_entry.id   AF-A0A1F2XZA4-F1
#
_cell.length_a   1.000
_cell.length_b   1.000
_cell.length_c   1.000
_cell.angle_alpha   90.00
_cell.angle_beta   90.00
_cell.angle_gamma   90.00
#
_symmetry.space_group_name_H-M   'P 1'
#
loop_
_entity.id
_entity.type
_entity.pdbx_description
1 polymer ?
#
loop_
_entity_poly.entity_id
_entity_poly.type
_entity_poly.pdbx_seq_one_letter_code
_entity_poly.pdbx_strand_id
1 'polypeptide(L)'
;RSGFAGPPTETAERVRVSAPDYSPELAGRLSKLESAISKQRTVRFGYWSPRRARPGERVVNPYALRLDDGNWYVIGHDLDRDTVRTFKVSRIRGDIRFATRRERDFRVPPDFDVEQHRIPRPWQIGGAVGTARIAVSGDTAWWIERTLSDAGTVEDGVFETEYANVELLAGWVLRQNGRAVPLEPEELRDAVVDGLTHLAEEHAGPPREPAGPKRSDPRQPLPERPTGPVAPERFGVLQALLAQLLAACGDERAAVLDAAELAGRFSIPLEELQDHLSLLNLVNFGGGCYAVYAQHDGDVVRVDKELYGDVFRRPPKLTPLEARAIRLAIEYVGPTIAAEAHTPLKRVRRKLEETFGRFELTGTPEPRVASDEEALVKVLSEATEKRRVVELEYLKEGEEKPSLRRVEPYTIERELPVWRVHTWDRTVDGARTFRLDRMRSARLTDEHFEPREGFDPSYLRNPRVALLLHSPAIARWKLERGAQPLTDGSARAQVPYKTEEWLLCEVLADRGNTVVLEPQRMRDFIARRARRLQRELGRVPTRR
;
A
#
# COMPACT_ATOMS: atom_id res chain seq x y z
N ARG A 1 25.23 -12.48 18.45
CA ARG A 1 26.09 -11.38 17.92
C ARG A 1 27.09 -10.94 19.00
N SER A 2 28.40 -11.00 18.73
CA SER A 2 29.41 -10.11 19.33
C SER A 2 30.02 -9.31 18.16
N GLY A 3 29.86 -7.97 18.15
CA GLY A 3 30.36 -7.14 17.04
C GLY A 3 29.56 -5.88 16.71
N PHE A 4 28.39 -5.67 17.32
CA PHE A 4 27.69 -4.38 17.25
C PHE A 4 27.21 -4.02 18.66
N ALA A 5 28.08 -3.35 19.42
CA ALA A 5 27.75 -2.80 20.74
C ALA A 5 27.10 -1.41 20.65
N GLY A 6 26.87 -0.89 19.43
CA GLY A 6 26.16 0.36 19.20
C GLY A 6 24.66 0.13 19.01
N PRO A 7 23.80 1.05 19.47
CA PRO A 7 22.40 1.09 19.07
C PRO A 7 22.27 1.10 17.53
N PRO A 8 21.13 0.66 16.96
CA PRO A 8 20.86 0.84 15.53
C PRO A 8 21.18 2.28 15.12
N THR A 9 21.75 2.49 13.94
CA THR A 9 21.98 3.85 13.44
C THR A 9 20.66 4.61 13.50
N GLU A 10 20.65 5.78 14.17
CA GLU A 10 19.44 6.59 14.39
C GLU A 10 18.64 6.87 13.10
N THR A 11 19.29 6.74 11.94
CA THR A 11 18.72 6.83 10.60
C THR A 11 17.61 5.80 10.33
N ALA A 12 17.75 4.54 10.78
CA ALA A 12 16.80 3.47 10.50
C ALA A 12 15.50 3.59 11.32
N GLU A 13 15.51 4.33 12.43
CA GLU A 13 14.31 4.57 13.25
C GLU A 13 13.41 5.69 12.69
N ARG A 14 13.97 6.57 11.85
CA ARG A 14 13.33 7.82 11.39
C ARG A 14 12.46 7.67 10.15
N VAL A 15 12.62 6.57 9.39
CA VAL A 15 11.81 6.27 8.21
C VAL A 15 11.17 4.90 8.31
N ARG A 16 9.85 4.87 8.47
CA ARG A 16 9.07 3.63 8.54
C ARG A 16 8.24 3.46 7.27
N VAL A 17 8.23 2.25 6.73
CA VAL A 17 7.33 1.88 5.63
C VAL A 17 6.35 0.85 6.18
N SER A 18 5.06 1.19 6.17
CA SER A 18 3.99 0.32 6.60
C SER A 18 3.10 -0.01 5.40
N ALA A 19 2.95 -1.32 5.12
CA ALA A 19 2.08 -1.85 4.09
C ALA A 19 1.03 -2.74 4.76
N PRO A 20 -0.11 -2.17 5.21
CA PRO A 20 -1.10 -2.90 5.98
C PRO A 20 -1.73 -4.07 5.22
N ASP A 21 -1.67 -4.10 3.88
CA ASP A 21 -2.19 -5.22 3.08
C ASP A 21 -1.11 -6.27 2.69
N TYR A 22 0.12 -6.14 3.21
CA TYR A 22 1.22 -7.05 2.90
C TYR A 22 1.21 -8.30 3.80
N SER A 23 1.40 -9.47 3.20
CA SER A 23 1.52 -10.74 3.92
C SER A 23 2.61 -11.63 3.30
N PRO A 24 3.20 -12.60 4.04
CA PRO A 24 4.14 -13.56 3.47
C PRO A 24 3.57 -14.32 2.26
N GLU A 25 2.28 -14.63 2.26
CA GLU A 25 1.58 -15.28 1.16
C GLU A 25 1.49 -14.38 -0.06
N LEU A 26 1.31 -13.06 0.13
CA LEU A 26 1.36 -12.09 -0.97
C LEU A 26 2.75 -12.10 -1.62
N ALA A 27 3.82 -12.11 -0.83
CA ALA A 27 5.19 -12.18 -1.34
C ALA A 27 5.43 -13.46 -2.16
N GLY A 28 4.99 -14.62 -1.65
CA GLY A 28 5.07 -15.90 -2.37
C GLY A 28 4.28 -15.90 -3.68
N ARG A 29 3.08 -15.29 -3.70
CA ARG A 29 2.28 -15.15 -4.93
C ARG A 29 2.95 -14.25 -5.95
N LEU A 30 3.52 -13.12 -5.53
CA LEU A 30 4.23 -12.19 -6.41
C LEU A 30 5.43 -12.86 -7.07
N SER A 31 6.27 -13.55 -6.28
CA SER A 31 7.42 -14.31 -6.80
C SER A 31 7.00 -15.34 -7.85
N LYS A 32 5.91 -16.08 -7.60
CA LYS A 32 5.41 -17.10 -8.53
C LYS A 32 4.85 -16.50 -9.82
N LEU A 33 4.11 -15.39 -9.74
CA LEU A 33 3.58 -14.67 -10.91
C LEU A 33 4.70 -14.08 -11.75
N GLU A 34 5.73 -13.53 -11.12
CA GLU A 34 6.88 -13.00 -11.84
C GLU A 34 7.68 -14.09 -12.54
N SER A 35 7.92 -15.22 -11.87
CA SER A 35 8.52 -16.38 -12.51
C SER A 35 7.74 -16.83 -13.74
N ALA A 36 6.40 -16.78 -13.66
CA ALA A 36 5.52 -17.09 -14.77
C ALA A 36 5.64 -16.08 -15.93
N ILE A 37 5.73 -14.78 -15.64
CA ILE A 37 5.91 -13.73 -16.65
C ILE A 37 7.26 -13.89 -17.35
N SER A 38 8.34 -13.99 -16.58
CA SER A 38 9.71 -14.10 -17.09
C SER A 38 9.90 -15.33 -17.99
N LYS A 39 9.34 -16.46 -17.56
CA LYS A 39 9.42 -17.73 -18.30
C LYS A 39 8.30 -17.90 -19.34
N GLN A 40 7.41 -16.91 -19.47
CA GLN A 40 6.22 -16.95 -20.32
C GLN A 40 5.47 -18.28 -20.17
N ARG A 41 5.05 -18.56 -18.92
CA ARG A 41 4.32 -19.76 -18.52
C ARG A 41 2.90 -19.43 -18.11
N THR A 42 1.95 -20.15 -18.69
CA THR A 42 0.54 -20.05 -18.34
C THR A 42 0.33 -20.47 -16.89
N VAL A 43 -0.43 -19.69 -16.12
CA VAL A 43 -0.74 -19.96 -14.71
C VAL A 43 -2.22 -20.27 -14.51
N ARG A 44 -2.51 -21.05 -13.48
CA ARG A 44 -3.84 -21.42 -13.05
C ARG A 44 -3.98 -21.17 -11.56
N PHE A 45 -5.03 -20.46 -11.15
CA PHE A 45 -5.26 -20.14 -9.75
C PHE A 45 -6.76 -19.97 -9.44
N GLY A 46 -7.13 -20.20 -8.18
CA GLY A 46 -8.45 -19.83 -7.69
C GLY A 46 -8.54 -18.31 -7.55
N TYR A 47 -9.63 -17.71 -8.01
CA TYR A 47 -9.83 -16.27 -7.91
C TYR A 47 -11.18 -15.95 -7.31
N TRP A 48 -11.16 -15.25 -6.18
CA TRP A 48 -12.37 -14.73 -5.57
C TRP A 48 -12.68 -13.34 -6.13
N SER A 49 -13.95 -13.11 -6.47
CA SER A 49 -14.43 -11.81 -6.93
C SER A 49 -15.58 -11.36 -6.04
N PRO A 50 -15.61 -10.10 -5.59
CA PRO A 50 -16.74 -9.55 -4.81
C PRO A 50 -18.09 -9.62 -5.51
N ARG A 51 -18.11 -9.83 -6.83
CA ARG A 51 -19.33 -10.02 -7.63
C ARG A 51 -19.82 -11.48 -7.67
N ARG A 52 -19.06 -12.44 -7.13
CA ARG A 52 -19.40 -13.88 -7.16
C ARG A 52 -19.31 -14.50 -5.77
N ALA A 53 -20.32 -15.31 -5.43
CA ALA A 53 -20.39 -15.99 -4.13
C ALA A 53 -19.34 -17.09 -3.95
N ARG A 54 -18.84 -17.70 -5.05
CA ARG A 54 -17.80 -18.74 -5.01
C ARG A 54 -16.58 -18.32 -5.82
N PRO A 55 -15.35 -18.58 -5.33
CA PRO A 55 -14.15 -18.45 -6.13
C PRO A 55 -14.27 -19.31 -7.41
N GLY A 56 -13.87 -18.75 -8.54
CA GLY A 56 -13.74 -19.51 -9.79
C GLY A 56 -12.27 -19.74 -10.09
N GLU A 57 -11.93 -20.87 -10.70
CA GLU A 57 -10.59 -21.05 -11.26
C GLU A 57 -10.39 -20.11 -12.46
N ARG A 58 -9.16 -19.67 -12.67
CA ARG A 58 -8.73 -18.89 -13.83
C ARG A 58 -7.49 -19.49 -14.43
N VAL A 59 -7.41 -19.49 -15.75
CA VAL A 59 -6.20 -19.81 -16.50
C VAL A 59 -5.75 -18.54 -17.24
N VAL A 60 -4.55 -18.05 -16.93
CA VAL A 60 -4.08 -16.74 -17.38
C VAL A 60 -2.67 -16.86 -17.95
N ASN A 61 -2.42 -16.19 -19.07
CA ASN A 61 -1.07 -15.91 -19.57
C ASN A 61 -0.62 -14.58 -18.96
N PRO A 62 0.23 -14.57 -17.92
CA PRO A 62 0.54 -13.35 -17.21
C PRO A 62 1.55 -12.52 -18.00
N TYR A 63 1.25 -11.25 -18.24
CA TYR A 63 2.07 -10.33 -19.04
C TYR A 63 2.89 -9.38 -18.15
N ALA A 64 2.28 -8.81 -17.12
CA ALA A 64 2.94 -7.84 -16.25
C ALA A 64 2.37 -7.84 -14.82
N LEU A 65 3.18 -7.35 -13.89
CA LEU A 65 2.75 -7.00 -12.54
C LEU A 65 2.71 -5.48 -12.44
N ARG A 66 1.69 -4.95 -11.78
CA ARG A 66 1.47 -3.52 -11.56
C ARG A 66 1.11 -3.27 -10.10
N LEU A 67 1.64 -2.19 -9.55
CA LEU A 67 1.32 -1.70 -8.21
C LEU A 67 0.54 -0.39 -8.35
N ASP A 68 -0.77 -0.45 -8.07
CA ASP A 68 -1.66 0.71 -8.11
C ASP A 68 -2.27 0.92 -6.72
N ASP A 69 -2.19 2.15 -6.19
CA ASP A 69 -2.76 2.55 -4.88
C ASP A 69 -2.39 1.58 -3.73
N GLY A 70 -1.12 1.18 -3.66
CA GLY A 70 -0.60 0.24 -2.66
C GLY A 70 -1.03 -1.22 -2.85
N ASN A 71 -1.74 -1.53 -3.93
CA ASN A 71 -2.26 -2.87 -4.23
C ASN A 71 -1.59 -3.49 -5.45
N TRP A 72 -1.22 -4.77 -5.33
CA TRP A 72 -0.63 -5.51 -6.44
C TRP A 72 -1.67 -6.14 -7.36
N TYR A 73 -1.41 -6.02 -8.66
CA TYR A 73 -2.21 -6.57 -9.74
C TYR A 73 -1.34 -7.35 -10.73
N VAL A 74 -1.86 -8.45 -11.25
CA VAL A 74 -1.32 -9.12 -12.43
C VAL A 74 -2.22 -8.85 -13.63
N ILE A 75 -1.62 -8.43 -14.73
CA ILE A 75 -2.27 -8.21 -16.02
C ILE A 75 -1.89 -9.38 -16.90
N GLY A 76 -2.88 -9.99 -17.56
CA GLY A 76 -2.62 -11.11 -18.45
C GLY A 76 -3.84 -11.50 -19.25
N HIS A 77 -3.62 -12.30 -20.29
CA HIS A 77 -4.70 -12.83 -21.12
C HIS A 77 -5.42 -13.96 -20.39
N ASP A 78 -6.70 -13.73 -20.05
CA ASP A 78 -7.58 -14.70 -19.41
C ASP A 78 -8.10 -15.67 -20.48
N LEU A 79 -7.62 -16.92 -20.49
CA LEU A 79 -7.96 -17.91 -21.50
C LEU A 79 -9.43 -18.35 -21.43
N ASP A 80 -10.09 -18.18 -20.28
CA ASP A 80 -11.51 -18.50 -20.12
C ASP A 80 -12.43 -17.42 -20.72
N ARG A 81 -11.87 -16.23 -20.98
CA ARG A 81 -12.60 -15.05 -21.46
C ARG A 81 -12.05 -14.48 -22.77
N ASP A 82 -10.95 -15.05 -23.25
CA ASP A 82 -10.23 -14.65 -24.46
C ASP A 82 -10.01 -13.14 -24.55
N THR A 83 -9.55 -12.56 -23.43
CA THR A 83 -9.31 -11.12 -23.33
C THR A 83 -8.30 -10.80 -22.24
N VAL A 84 -7.57 -9.68 -22.38
CA VAL A 84 -6.63 -9.22 -21.36
C VAL A 84 -7.40 -8.67 -20.17
N ARG A 85 -7.05 -9.14 -18.97
CA ARG A 85 -7.71 -8.75 -17.72
C ARG A 85 -6.69 -8.49 -16.61
N THR A 86 -7.12 -7.67 -15.67
CA THR A 86 -6.34 -7.31 -14.49
C THR A 86 -6.91 -8.01 -13.24
N PHE A 87 -6.05 -8.72 -12.52
CA PHE A 87 -6.41 -9.51 -11.33
C PHE A 87 -5.68 -8.97 -10.11
N LYS A 88 -6.41 -8.65 -9.04
CA LYS A 88 -5.81 -8.20 -7.77
C LYS A 88 -5.15 -9.39 -7.08
N VAL A 89 -3.85 -9.33 -6.81
CA VAL A 89 -3.08 -10.49 -6.30
C VAL A 89 -3.57 -10.95 -4.92
N SER A 90 -4.03 -10.03 -4.07
CA SER A 90 -4.62 -10.38 -2.76
C SER A 90 -5.95 -11.15 -2.85
N ARG A 91 -6.61 -11.16 -4.02
CA ARG A 91 -7.84 -11.93 -4.28
C ARG A 91 -7.58 -13.35 -4.81
N ILE A 92 -6.34 -13.69 -5.11
CA ILE A 92 -5.96 -15.06 -5.46
C ILE A 92 -6.16 -15.95 -4.23
N ARG A 93 -6.69 -17.16 -4.44
CA ARG A 93 -7.01 -18.16 -3.42
C ARG A 93 -6.30 -19.46 -3.76
N GLY A 94 -5.70 -20.06 -2.73
CA GLY A 94 -4.85 -21.24 -2.88
C GLY A 94 -3.58 -20.96 -3.67
N ASP A 95 -2.96 -22.05 -4.14
CA ASP A 95 -1.70 -21.98 -4.88
C ASP A 95 -1.90 -21.56 -6.33
N ILE A 96 -0.98 -20.73 -6.80
CA ILE A 96 -0.80 -20.47 -8.23
C ILE A 96 -0.06 -21.68 -8.81
N ARG A 97 -0.60 -22.36 -9.81
CA ARG A 97 0.01 -23.52 -10.46
C ARG A 97 0.40 -23.16 -11.88
N PHE A 98 1.49 -23.71 -12.40
CA PHE A 98 1.74 -23.62 -13.84
C PHE A 98 0.80 -24.59 -14.57
N ALA A 99 0.11 -24.10 -15.60
CA ALA A 99 -0.79 -24.92 -16.39
C ALA A 99 0.00 -25.94 -17.24
N THR A 100 1.23 -25.58 -17.64
CA THR A 100 2.12 -26.47 -18.39
C THR A 100 3.50 -26.58 -17.74
N ARG A 101 4.20 -27.68 -18.03
CA ARG A 101 5.63 -27.83 -17.70
C ARG A 101 6.55 -27.14 -18.71
N ARG A 102 6.03 -26.76 -19.89
CA ARG A 102 6.81 -26.10 -20.93
C ARG A 102 7.02 -24.64 -20.54
N GLU A 103 8.23 -24.15 -20.73
CA GLU A 103 8.51 -22.72 -20.72
C GLU A 103 8.12 -22.13 -22.07
N ARG A 104 7.88 -20.81 -22.12
CA ARG A 104 7.57 -20.10 -23.36
C ARG A 104 6.31 -20.63 -24.07
N ASP A 105 5.29 -21.00 -23.29
CA ASP A 105 4.03 -21.55 -23.79
C ASP A 105 3.08 -20.48 -24.37
N PHE A 106 3.37 -19.19 -24.15
CA PHE A 106 2.76 -18.07 -24.87
C PHE A 106 3.80 -17.02 -25.29
N ARG A 107 3.34 -16.02 -26.04
CA ARG A 107 4.07 -14.77 -26.34
C ARG A 107 3.24 -13.58 -25.90
N VAL A 108 3.89 -12.60 -25.30
CA VAL A 108 3.26 -11.30 -25.01
C VAL A 108 3.09 -10.57 -26.35
N PRO A 109 1.91 -10.00 -26.64
CA PRO A 109 1.72 -9.19 -27.83
C PRO A 109 2.76 -8.07 -27.92
N PRO A 110 3.35 -7.79 -29.09
CA PRO A 110 4.41 -6.79 -29.23
C PRO A 110 3.91 -5.36 -28.95
N ASP A 111 2.61 -5.13 -29.08
CA ASP A 111 1.87 -3.90 -28.82
C ASP A 111 1.31 -3.81 -27.39
N PHE A 112 1.56 -4.80 -26.53
CA PHE A 112 1.10 -4.79 -25.15
C PHE A 112 1.74 -3.64 -24.35
N ASP A 113 0.90 -2.75 -23.86
CA ASP A 113 1.29 -1.68 -22.94
C ASP A 113 0.65 -1.87 -21.55
N VAL A 114 1.50 -1.92 -20.53
CA VAL A 114 1.09 -2.03 -19.13
C VAL A 114 0.34 -0.78 -18.65
N GLU A 115 0.60 0.39 -19.24
CA GLU A 115 -0.02 1.66 -18.82
C GLU A 115 -1.49 1.71 -19.20
N GLN A 116 -1.88 1.06 -20.29
CA GLN A 116 -3.29 0.97 -20.72
C GLN A 116 -4.15 0.11 -19.78
N HIS A 117 -3.52 -0.65 -18.89
CA HIS A 117 -4.19 -1.57 -17.96
C HIS A 117 -4.19 -1.06 -16.51
N ARG A 118 -4.02 0.26 -16.34
CA ARG A 118 -4.18 0.94 -15.04
C ARG A 118 -5.56 0.65 -14.46
N ILE A 119 -5.63 0.47 -13.14
CA ILE A 119 -6.92 0.34 -12.46
C ILE A 119 -7.64 1.69 -12.49
N PRO A 120 -8.79 1.81 -13.17
CA PRO A 120 -9.55 3.04 -13.17
C PRO A 120 -10.01 3.41 -11.76
N ARG A 121 -10.35 4.68 -11.56
CA ARG A 121 -10.93 5.11 -10.28
C ARG A 121 -12.22 4.34 -10.01
N PRO A 122 -12.62 4.14 -8.74
CA PRO A 122 -13.78 3.31 -8.41
C PRO A 122 -15.05 3.66 -9.22
N TRP A 123 -15.29 4.95 -9.48
CA TRP A 123 -16.42 5.42 -10.29
C TRP A 123 -16.30 5.17 -11.79
N GLN A 124 -15.09 4.92 -12.31
CA GLN A 124 -14.79 4.61 -13.71
C GLN A 124 -14.76 3.09 -14.00
N ILE A 125 -14.95 2.24 -12.99
CA ILE A 125 -14.93 0.78 -13.19
C ILE A 125 -16.22 0.33 -13.89
N GLY A 126 -16.14 0.18 -15.21
CA GLY A 126 -17.24 -0.28 -16.07
C GLY A 126 -17.13 0.33 -17.46
N GLY A 127 -18.17 0.20 -18.28
CA GLY A 127 -18.29 1.04 -19.48
C GLY A 127 -18.67 2.46 -19.07
N ALA A 128 -18.07 3.47 -19.69
CA ALA A 128 -18.42 4.86 -19.44
C ALA A 128 -19.92 5.07 -19.73
N VAL A 129 -20.62 5.66 -18.77
CA VAL A 129 -22.06 5.97 -18.84
C VAL A 129 -22.26 7.44 -19.18
N GLY A 130 -21.37 8.31 -18.69
CA GLY A 130 -21.40 9.74 -18.98
C GLY A 130 -20.18 10.46 -18.45
N THR A 131 -20.21 11.79 -18.61
CA THR A 131 -19.18 12.72 -18.14
C THR A 131 -19.79 13.64 -17.09
N ALA A 132 -19.13 13.77 -15.95
CA ALA A 132 -19.58 14.62 -14.86
C ALA A 132 -18.72 15.87 -14.76
N ARG A 133 -19.35 16.99 -14.46
CA ARG A 133 -18.72 18.29 -14.21
C ARG A 133 -18.92 18.65 -12.75
N ILE A 134 -17.83 18.89 -12.05
CA ILE A 134 -17.84 19.09 -10.60
C ILE A 134 -17.06 20.36 -10.31
N ALA A 135 -17.74 21.38 -9.81
CA ALA A 135 -17.06 22.59 -9.33
C ALA A 135 -16.23 22.23 -8.11
N VAL A 136 -14.95 22.57 -8.16
CA VAL A 136 -14.00 22.29 -7.10
C VAL A 136 -13.46 23.63 -6.62
N SER A 137 -13.68 23.93 -5.34
CA SER A 137 -13.27 25.23 -4.80
C SER A 137 -11.74 25.29 -4.64
N GLY A 138 -11.18 26.40 -5.13
CA GLY A 138 -9.78 26.80 -4.93
C GLY A 138 -8.78 25.65 -5.08
N ASP A 139 -8.08 25.37 -3.98
CA ASP A 139 -6.91 24.47 -3.89
C ASP A 139 -7.24 22.98 -4.04
N THR A 140 -8.53 22.61 -4.03
CA THR A 140 -8.99 21.25 -4.36
C THR A 140 -8.73 20.95 -5.83
N ALA A 141 -8.88 21.95 -6.71
CA ALA A 141 -8.48 21.86 -8.12
C ALA A 141 -7.02 21.42 -8.25
N TRP A 142 -6.12 22.10 -7.53
CA TRP A 142 -4.68 21.80 -7.51
C TRP A 142 -4.39 20.37 -7.04
N TRP A 143 -5.04 19.90 -5.96
CA TRP A 143 -4.86 18.53 -5.49
C TRP A 143 -5.38 17.50 -6.50
N ILE A 144 -6.50 17.78 -7.17
CA ILE A 144 -7.09 16.94 -8.22
C ILE A 144 -6.17 16.89 -9.43
N GLU A 145 -5.67 18.02 -9.94
CA GLU A 145 -4.69 18.07 -11.03
C GLU A 145 -3.46 17.22 -10.70
N ARG A 146 -3.00 17.28 -9.46
CA ARG A 146 -1.82 16.53 -8.99
C ARG A 146 -2.07 15.03 -8.83
N THR A 147 -3.25 14.61 -8.35
CA THR A 147 -3.50 13.23 -7.90
C THR A 147 -4.52 12.45 -8.73
N LEU A 148 -5.31 13.14 -9.54
CA LEU A 148 -6.41 12.62 -10.37
C LEU A 148 -6.31 13.07 -11.84
N SER A 149 -5.15 13.55 -12.30
CA SER A 149 -4.91 13.87 -13.72
C SER A 149 -5.08 12.69 -14.68
N ASP A 150 -5.14 11.47 -14.15
CA ASP A 150 -5.44 10.26 -14.91
C ASP A 150 -6.92 9.88 -14.93
N ALA A 151 -7.73 10.56 -14.12
CA ALA A 151 -9.17 10.32 -14.02
C ALA A 151 -10.00 11.40 -14.72
N GLY A 152 -9.40 12.55 -15.02
CA GLY A 152 -10.10 13.68 -15.64
C GLY A 152 -9.22 14.92 -15.73
N THR A 153 -9.80 16.00 -16.21
CA THR A 153 -9.15 17.31 -16.37
C THR A 153 -9.78 18.33 -15.43
N VAL A 154 -9.01 19.34 -15.04
CA VAL A 154 -9.52 20.48 -14.28
C VAL A 154 -9.29 21.73 -15.11
N GLU A 155 -10.37 22.44 -15.42
CA GLU A 155 -10.35 23.70 -16.16
C GLU A 155 -11.25 24.71 -15.44
N ASP A 156 -10.74 25.93 -15.20
CA ASP A 156 -11.46 27.03 -14.54
C ASP A 156 -12.18 26.64 -13.22
N GLY A 157 -11.55 25.76 -12.43
CA GLY A 157 -12.11 25.27 -11.17
C GLY A 157 -13.24 24.25 -11.32
N VAL A 158 -13.37 23.62 -12.50
CA VAL A 158 -14.31 22.54 -12.77
C VAL A 158 -13.51 21.28 -13.10
N PHE A 159 -13.71 20.23 -12.31
CA PHE A 159 -13.20 18.89 -12.60
C PHE A 159 -14.18 18.16 -13.51
N GLU A 160 -13.72 17.77 -14.69
CA GLU A 160 -14.45 16.96 -15.65
C GLU A 160 -13.91 15.54 -15.67
N THR A 161 -14.78 14.55 -15.44
CA THR A 161 -14.38 13.14 -15.35
C THR A 161 -15.46 12.23 -15.93
N GLU A 162 -15.05 11.24 -16.71
CA GLU A 162 -15.94 10.15 -17.12
C GLU A 162 -16.29 9.27 -15.92
N TYR A 163 -17.49 8.72 -15.90
CA TYR A 163 -17.90 7.76 -14.88
C TYR A 163 -18.74 6.62 -15.48
N ALA A 164 -18.60 5.45 -14.87
CA ALA A 164 -19.41 4.26 -15.09
C ALA A 164 -20.39 4.00 -13.94
N ASN A 165 -20.15 4.59 -12.77
CA ASN A 165 -20.97 4.45 -11.58
C ASN A 165 -21.12 5.80 -10.87
N VAL A 166 -22.26 6.45 -11.09
CA VAL A 166 -22.59 7.74 -10.46
C VAL A 166 -22.55 7.64 -8.95
N GLU A 167 -22.87 6.48 -8.39
CA GLU A 167 -22.99 6.34 -6.95
C GLU A 167 -21.64 6.42 -6.23
N LEU A 168 -20.62 5.80 -6.83
CA LEU A 168 -19.24 5.88 -6.37
C LEU A 168 -18.64 7.27 -6.63
N LEU A 169 -19.07 7.96 -7.69
CA LEU A 169 -18.65 9.32 -7.96
C LEU A 169 -19.23 10.29 -6.90
N ALA A 170 -20.51 10.16 -6.56
CA ALA A 170 -21.14 10.91 -5.47
C ALA A 170 -20.44 10.65 -4.14
N GLY A 171 -20.01 9.41 -3.87
CA GLY A 171 -19.18 9.08 -2.71
C GLY A 171 -17.85 9.85 -2.71
N TRP A 172 -17.18 9.95 -3.87
CA TRP A 172 -15.97 10.76 -3.99
C TRP A 172 -16.24 12.25 -3.75
N VAL A 173 -17.34 12.80 -4.27
CA VAL A 173 -17.76 14.20 -4.04
C VAL A 173 -18.00 14.45 -2.55
N LEU A 174 -18.77 13.60 -1.88
CA LEU A 174 -19.05 13.73 -0.44
C LEU A 174 -17.80 13.60 0.41
N ARG A 175 -16.84 12.76 0.02
CA ARG A 175 -15.54 12.64 0.69
C ARG A 175 -14.76 13.97 0.70
N GLN A 176 -15.02 14.87 -0.26
CA GLN A 176 -14.40 16.19 -0.27
C GLN A 176 -14.99 17.14 0.78
N ASN A 177 -16.04 16.72 1.49
CA ASN A 177 -16.66 17.45 2.60
C ASN A 177 -17.10 18.87 2.22
N GLY A 178 -17.76 19.02 1.06
CA GLY A 178 -18.34 20.29 0.58
C GLY A 178 -17.43 21.13 -0.33
N ARG A 179 -16.19 20.68 -0.57
CA ARG A 179 -15.25 21.35 -1.50
C ARG A 179 -15.45 20.96 -2.96
N ALA A 180 -16.14 19.86 -3.19
CA ALA A 180 -16.60 19.44 -4.51
C ALA A 180 -18.11 19.60 -4.56
N VAL A 181 -18.58 20.30 -5.59
CA VAL A 181 -19.97 20.65 -5.81
C VAL A 181 -20.40 20.08 -7.16
N PRO A 182 -21.33 19.11 -7.20
CA PRO A 182 -21.76 18.51 -8.46
C PRO A 182 -22.51 19.53 -9.32
N LEU A 183 -22.00 19.82 -10.52
CA LEU A 183 -22.67 20.69 -11.49
C LEU A 183 -23.50 19.85 -12.45
N GLU A 184 -22.94 18.85 -13.10
CA GLU A 184 -23.63 17.98 -14.04
C GLU A 184 -23.10 16.55 -13.89
N PRO A 185 -23.89 15.53 -14.23
CA PRO A 185 -25.32 15.56 -14.55
C PRO A 185 -26.23 15.70 -13.31
N GLU A 186 -27.54 15.89 -13.52
CA GLU A 186 -28.55 15.99 -12.44
C GLU A 186 -28.56 14.73 -11.55
N GLU A 187 -28.41 13.54 -12.16
CA GLU A 187 -28.32 12.27 -11.40
C GLU A 187 -27.17 12.24 -10.38
N LEU A 188 -26.06 12.97 -10.63
CA LEU A 188 -24.97 13.07 -9.66
C LEU A 188 -25.36 13.96 -8.48
N ARG A 189 -26.13 15.02 -8.72
CA ARG A 189 -26.64 15.89 -7.66
C ARG A 189 -27.62 15.14 -6.78
N ASP A 190 -28.54 14.40 -7.39
CA ASP A 190 -29.54 13.58 -6.69
C ASP A 190 -28.84 12.52 -5.83
N ALA A 191 -27.87 11.80 -6.40
CA ALA A 191 -27.08 10.81 -5.66
C ALA A 191 -26.34 11.40 -4.44
N VAL A 192 -25.83 12.63 -4.55
CA VAL A 192 -25.18 13.36 -3.45
C VAL A 192 -26.19 13.76 -2.38
N VAL A 193 -27.36 14.28 -2.78
CA VAL A 193 -28.43 14.68 -1.85
C VAL A 193 -28.99 13.46 -1.11
N ASP A 194 -29.30 12.38 -1.84
CA ASP A 194 -29.79 11.13 -1.28
C ASP A 194 -28.79 10.52 -0.30
N GLY A 195 -27.50 10.50 -0.67
CA GLY A 195 -26.43 10.03 0.20
C GLY A 195 -26.32 10.83 1.51
N LEU A 196 -26.50 12.14 1.46
CA LEU A 196 -26.49 12.99 2.66
C LEU A 196 -27.75 12.80 3.52
N THR A 197 -28.91 12.58 2.90
CA THR A 197 -30.17 12.29 3.59
C THR A 197 -30.07 10.98 4.34
N HIS A 198 -29.66 9.92 3.66
CA HIS A 198 -29.44 8.61 4.27
C HIS A 198 -28.40 8.69 5.41
N LEU A 199 -27.30 9.41 5.19
CA LEU A 199 -26.27 9.60 6.21
C LEU A 199 -26.80 10.33 7.46
N ALA A 200 -27.61 11.38 7.28
CA ALA A 200 -28.19 12.15 8.36
C ALA A 200 -29.24 11.36 9.15
N GLU A 201 -30.01 10.49 8.48
CA GLU A 201 -31.00 9.60 9.08
C GLU A 201 -30.34 8.48 9.89
N GLU A 202 -29.35 7.77 9.32
CA GLU A 202 -28.67 6.66 9.99
C GLU A 202 -27.81 7.12 11.20
N HIS A 203 -27.41 8.39 11.22
CA HIS A 203 -26.72 9.01 12.37
C HIS A 203 -27.65 9.86 13.25
N ALA A 204 -28.95 9.89 12.98
CA ALA A 204 -29.95 10.48 13.87
C ALA A 204 -30.42 9.44 14.91
N GLY A 205 -30.57 9.87 16.17
CA GLY A 205 -31.03 8.99 17.25
C GLY A 205 -29.98 7.95 17.67
N PRO A 206 -30.33 6.97 18.52
CA PRO A 206 -29.40 5.94 18.99
C PRO A 206 -28.94 5.01 17.85
N PRO A 207 -27.72 4.44 17.92
CA PRO A 207 -27.25 3.49 16.92
C PRO A 207 -28.13 2.23 16.91
N ARG A 208 -28.37 1.67 15.73
CA ARG A 208 -29.03 0.36 15.60
C ARG A 208 -28.15 -0.72 16.24
N GLU A 209 -28.77 -1.67 16.94
CA GLU A 209 -28.06 -2.82 17.46
C GLU A 209 -27.58 -3.71 16.29
N PRO A 210 -26.27 -4.00 16.19
CA PRO A 210 -25.75 -4.83 15.12
C PRO A 210 -26.20 -6.29 15.30
N ALA A 211 -26.49 -6.97 14.20
CA ALA A 211 -26.76 -8.40 14.21
C ALA A 211 -25.57 -9.21 14.76
N GLY A 212 -25.84 -10.45 15.20
CA GLY A 212 -24.80 -11.34 15.71
C GLY A 212 -23.72 -11.65 14.66
N PRO A 213 -22.47 -11.92 15.09
CA PRO A 213 -21.41 -12.29 14.18
C PRO A 213 -21.76 -13.58 13.45
N LYS A 214 -21.60 -13.60 12.12
CA LYS A 214 -21.77 -14.81 11.34
C LYS A 214 -20.61 -15.75 11.64
N ARG A 215 -20.89 -17.00 12.04
CA ARG A 215 -19.86 -18.03 12.22
C ARG A 215 -19.09 -18.20 10.91
N SER A 216 -17.77 -18.12 10.98
CA SER A 216 -16.89 -18.35 9.83
C SER A 216 -17.04 -19.78 9.35
N ASP A 217 -17.33 -19.96 8.06
CA ASP A 217 -17.25 -21.28 7.42
C ASP A 217 -15.75 -21.62 7.22
N PRO A 218 -15.22 -22.70 7.83
CA PRO A 218 -13.82 -23.11 7.66
C PRO A 218 -13.41 -23.36 6.20
N ARG A 219 -14.39 -23.56 5.30
CA ARG A 219 -14.19 -23.81 3.86
C ARG A 219 -14.07 -22.52 3.03
N GLN A 220 -14.36 -21.36 3.63
CA GLN A 220 -14.22 -20.04 3.00
C GLN A 220 -13.37 -19.15 3.90
N PRO A 221 -12.03 -19.28 3.86
CA PRO A 221 -11.17 -18.39 4.61
C PRO A 221 -11.40 -16.95 4.14
N LEU A 222 -11.84 -16.10 5.07
CA LEU A 222 -11.72 -14.65 4.95
C LEU A 222 -10.24 -14.31 4.65
N PRO A 223 -9.93 -13.19 3.99
CA PRO A 223 -8.55 -12.74 3.92
C PRO A 223 -8.01 -12.65 5.35
N GLU A 224 -7.01 -13.48 5.65
CA GLU A 224 -6.34 -13.49 6.95
C GLU A 224 -5.77 -12.10 7.22
N ARG A 225 -5.87 -11.67 8.47
CA ARG A 225 -5.34 -10.38 8.89
C ARG A 225 -3.86 -10.31 8.50
N PRO A 226 -3.40 -9.16 7.98
CA PRO A 226 -1.98 -8.93 7.78
C PRO A 226 -1.26 -9.22 9.10
N THR A 227 -0.34 -10.18 9.06
CA THR A 227 0.61 -10.38 10.13
C THR A 227 1.48 -9.14 10.20
N GLY A 228 1.76 -8.68 11.42
CA GLY A 228 2.63 -7.53 11.65
C GLY A 228 3.98 -7.69 10.93
N PRO A 229 4.69 -6.58 10.67
CA PRO A 229 5.90 -6.57 9.86
C PRO A 229 6.90 -7.64 10.33
N VAL A 230 7.44 -8.40 9.38
CA VAL A 230 8.59 -9.27 9.64
C VAL A 230 9.75 -8.37 10.05
N ALA A 231 10.25 -8.57 11.27
CA ALA A 231 11.31 -7.74 11.81
C ALA A 231 12.58 -7.80 10.91
N PRO A 232 13.18 -6.65 10.56
CA PRO A 232 14.39 -6.58 9.71
C PRO A 232 15.56 -7.42 10.23
N GLU A 233 15.59 -7.70 11.54
CA GLU A 233 16.66 -8.45 12.20
C GLU A 233 16.81 -9.89 11.68
N ARG A 234 15.73 -10.52 11.20
CA ARG A 234 15.76 -11.92 10.73
C ARG A 234 16.53 -12.10 9.41
N PHE A 235 16.53 -11.09 8.55
CA PHE A 235 17.14 -11.18 7.22
C PHE A 235 18.67 -11.27 7.29
N GLY A 236 19.30 -10.43 8.13
CA GLY A 236 20.75 -10.43 8.29
C GLY A 236 21.29 -11.73 8.90
N VAL A 237 20.54 -12.34 9.82
CA VAL A 237 20.90 -13.65 10.41
C VAL A 237 20.81 -14.75 9.36
N LEU A 238 19.75 -14.78 8.55
CA LEU A 238 19.58 -15.75 7.47
C LEU A 238 20.68 -15.61 6.41
N GLN A 239 21.05 -14.41 6.00
CA GLN A 239 22.15 -14.21 5.04
C GLN A 239 23.50 -14.70 5.58
N ALA A 240 23.81 -14.40 6.84
CA ALA A 240 25.05 -14.84 7.46
C ALA A 240 25.10 -16.36 7.65
N LEU A 241 23.96 -16.97 8.03
CA LEU A 241 23.80 -18.42 8.12
C LEU A 241 24.00 -19.08 6.75
N LEU A 242 23.36 -18.57 5.69
CA LEU A 242 23.53 -19.07 4.31
C LEU A 242 24.99 -19.01 3.85
N ALA A 243 25.68 -17.90 4.10
CA ALA A 243 27.09 -17.74 3.74
C ALA A 243 27.99 -18.77 4.45
N GLN A 244 27.71 -19.06 5.73
CA GLN A 244 28.45 -20.06 6.50
C GLN A 244 28.19 -21.49 6.01
N LEU A 245 26.94 -21.82 5.66
CA LEU A 245 26.59 -23.13 5.09
C LEU A 245 27.29 -23.34 3.74
N LEU A 246 27.27 -22.33 2.86
CA LEU A 246 27.99 -22.36 1.58
C LEU A 246 29.52 -22.45 1.75
N ALA A 247 30.08 -21.73 2.72
CA ALA A 247 31.51 -21.79 3.02
C ALA A 247 31.93 -23.16 3.56
N ALA A 248 31.09 -23.80 4.38
CA ALA A 248 31.33 -25.15 4.88
C ALA A 248 31.26 -26.22 3.78
N CYS A 249 30.41 -26.02 2.76
CA CYS A 249 30.41 -26.88 1.57
C CYS A 249 31.66 -26.70 0.69
N GLY A 250 32.30 -25.52 0.69
CA GLY A 250 33.48 -25.26 -0.14
C GLY A 250 33.21 -25.53 -1.63
N ASP A 251 34.05 -26.34 -2.28
CA ASP A 251 33.83 -26.82 -3.65
C ASP A 251 33.02 -28.13 -3.70
N GLU A 252 32.71 -28.74 -2.56
CA GLU A 252 31.93 -29.97 -2.43
C GLU A 252 30.41 -29.71 -2.47
N ARG A 253 29.63 -30.75 -2.78
CA ARG A 253 28.15 -30.67 -2.90
C ARG A 253 27.41 -30.86 -1.57
N ALA A 254 28.09 -31.27 -0.51
CA ALA A 254 27.47 -31.45 0.78
C ALA A 254 28.46 -31.11 1.91
N ALA A 255 27.91 -30.73 3.07
CA ALA A 255 28.67 -30.54 4.30
C ALA A 255 27.85 -30.99 5.51
N VAL A 256 28.55 -31.32 6.59
CA VAL A 256 27.94 -31.61 7.89
C VAL A 256 28.57 -30.67 8.91
N LEU A 257 27.74 -29.93 9.63
CA LEU A 257 28.16 -29.01 10.68
C LEU A 257 27.61 -29.47 12.04
N ASP A 258 28.30 -29.14 13.12
CA ASP A 258 27.78 -29.30 14.48
C ASP A 258 26.66 -28.28 14.73
N ALA A 259 25.50 -28.77 15.21
CA ALA A 259 24.32 -27.94 15.38
C ALA A 259 24.43 -26.97 16.56
N ALA A 260 25.07 -27.38 17.67
CA ALA A 260 25.25 -26.55 18.85
C ALA A 260 26.27 -25.43 18.58
N GLU A 261 27.34 -25.72 17.84
CA GLU A 261 28.31 -24.73 17.37
C GLU A 261 27.67 -23.72 16.42
N LEU A 262 26.87 -24.21 15.46
CA LEU A 262 26.18 -23.36 14.49
C LEU A 262 25.14 -22.44 15.18
N ALA A 263 24.32 -22.99 16.06
CA ALA A 263 23.33 -22.25 16.86
C ALA A 263 24.01 -21.21 17.75
N GLY A 264 25.06 -21.60 18.48
CA GLY A 264 25.82 -20.72 19.36
C GLY A 264 26.48 -19.56 18.62
N ARG A 265 27.07 -19.82 17.44
CA ARG A 265 27.74 -18.81 16.61
C ARG A 265 26.80 -17.71 16.12
N PHE A 266 25.57 -18.07 15.76
CA PHE A 266 24.57 -17.11 15.32
C PHE A 266 23.64 -16.62 16.44
N SER A 267 23.84 -17.09 17.68
CA SER A 267 22.99 -16.80 18.84
C SER A 267 21.52 -17.16 18.60
N ILE A 268 21.30 -18.27 17.90
CA ILE A 268 19.97 -18.84 17.65
C ILE A 268 19.72 -19.87 18.75
N PRO A 269 18.56 -19.84 19.45
CA PRO A 269 18.18 -20.95 20.35
C PRO A 269 18.20 -22.26 19.56
N LEU A 270 18.78 -23.33 20.12
CA LEU A 270 18.97 -24.58 19.38
C LEU A 270 17.62 -25.17 18.90
N GLU A 271 16.57 -24.97 19.69
CA GLU A 271 15.19 -25.33 19.34
C GLU A 271 14.64 -24.57 18.12
N GLU A 272 15.14 -23.36 17.83
CA GLU A 272 14.71 -22.52 16.70
C GLU A 272 15.60 -22.69 15.45
N LEU A 273 16.69 -23.46 15.54
CA LEU A 273 17.63 -23.64 14.43
C LEU A 273 16.96 -24.24 13.20
N GLN A 274 16.09 -25.24 13.39
CA GLN A 274 15.38 -25.89 12.29
C GLN A 274 14.42 -24.92 11.58
N ASP A 275 13.80 -23.98 12.29
CA ASP A 275 12.93 -22.98 11.67
C ASP A 275 13.72 -22.02 10.78
N HIS A 276 14.91 -21.61 11.23
CA HIS A 276 15.81 -20.76 10.44
C HIS A 276 16.36 -21.48 9.20
N LEU A 277 16.74 -22.75 9.33
CA LEU A 277 17.17 -23.57 8.18
C LEU A 277 16.02 -23.82 7.20
N SER A 278 14.80 -24.03 7.71
CA SER A 278 13.61 -24.19 6.89
C SER A 278 13.32 -22.93 6.07
N LEU A 279 13.55 -21.74 6.62
CA LEU A 279 13.44 -20.48 5.88
C LEU A 279 14.51 -20.33 4.80
N LEU A 280 15.74 -20.81 5.05
CA LEU A 280 16.80 -20.84 4.03
C LEU A 280 16.49 -21.80 2.88
N ASN A 281 15.83 -22.92 3.17
CA ASN A 281 15.40 -23.89 2.16
C ASN A 281 14.30 -23.31 1.24
N LEU A 282 13.71 -22.17 1.57
CA LEU A 282 12.77 -21.46 0.70
C LEU A 282 13.49 -20.53 -0.30
N VAL A 283 14.78 -20.23 -0.08
CA VAL A 283 15.59 -19.40 -0.97
C VAL A 283 15.93 -20.19 -2.23
N ASN A 284 15.27 -19.81 -3.33
CA ASN A 284 15.38 -20.47 -4.62
C ASN A 284 15.67 -19.46 -5.73
N PHE A 285 16.35 -19.91 -6.78
CA PHE A 285 16.68 -19.10 -7.97
C PHE A 285 15.57 -19.14 -9.04
N GLY A 286 14.37 -19.63 -8.68
CA GLY A 286 13.34 -20.01 -9.64
C GLY A 286 13.70 -21.26 -10.44
N GLY A 287 12.68 -21.97 -10.95
CA GLY A 287 12.90 -23.21 -11.73
C GLY A 287 13.19 -24.48 -10.91
N GLY A 288 13.10 -24.43 -9.57
CA GLY A 288 13.29 -25.60 -8.69
C GLY A 288 14.72 -25.78 -8.17
N CYS A 289 15.62 -24.84 -8.42
CA CYS A 289 16.98 -24.86 -7.90
C CYS A 289 17.07 -24.09 -6.58
N TYR A 290 17.44 -24.78 -5.50
CA TYR A 290 17.69 -24.20 -4.18
C TYR A 290 19.12 -23.66 -4.09
N ALA A 291 19.34 -22.64 -3.26
CA ALA A 291 20.71 -22.16 -2.98
C ALA A 291 21.49 -23.18 -2.13
N VAL A 292 20.83 -23.70 -1.11
CA VAL A 292 21.25 -24.83 -0.27
C VAL A 292 19.99 -25.53 0.24
N TYR A 293 20.10 -26.82 0.55
CA TYR A 293 19.13 -27.54 1.36
C TYR A 293 19.81 -27.93 2.66
N ALA A 294 19.32 -27.42 3.79
CA ALA A 294 19.90 -27.69 5.10
C ALA A 294 18.87 -28.23 6.08
N GLN A 295 19.22 -29.29 6.81
CA GLN A 295 18.35 -29.93 7.77
C GLN A 295 19.11 -30.24 9.06
N HIS A 296 18.49 -29.90 10.18
CA HIS A 296 18.95 -30.28 11.50
C HIS A 296 18.51 -31.73 11.81
N ASP A 297 19.47 -32.60 12.11
CA ASP A 297 19.27 -34.00 12.47
C ASP A 297 20.11 -34.35 13.72
N GLY A 298 19.47 -34.34 14.89
CA GLY A 298 20.13 -34.61 16.16
C GLY A 298 21.18 -33.54 16.49
N ASP A 299 22.44 -33.94 16.58
CA ASP A 299 23.56 -33.05 16.93
C ASP A 299 24.19 -32.36 15.70
N VAL A 300 23.70 -32.64 14.49
CA VAL A 300 24.32 -32.16 13.24
C VAL A 300 23.34 -31.46 12.31
N VAL A 301 23.87 -30.52 11.52
CA VAL A 301 23.18 -29.90 10.38
C VAL A 301 23.79 -30.45 9.10
N ARG A 302 22.99 -31.19 8.33
CA ARG A 302 23.37 -31.63 6.98
C ARG A 302 23.00 -30.56 5.98
N VAL A 303 23.91 -30.24 5.07
CA VAL A 303 23.76 -29.22 4.04
C VAL A 303 24.07 -29.83 2.68
N ASP A 304 23.19 -29.65 1.72
CA ASP A 304 23.39 -29.98 0.31
C ASP A 304 23.42 -28.70 -0.53
N LYS A 305 24.52 -28.48 -1.25
CA LYS A 305 24.76 -27.36 -2.17
C LYS A 305 24.44 -27.79 -3.61
N GLU A 306 23.48 -27.12 -4.24
CA GLU A 306 23.10 -27.33 -5.64
C GLU A 306 24.00 -26.53 -6.62
N LEU A 307 24.12 -27.00 -7.87
CA LEU A 307 25.15 -26.64 -8.88
C LEU A 307 25.27 -25.15 -9.27
N TYR A 308 24.34 -24.27 -8.86
CA TYR A 308 24.39 -22.83 -9.08
C TYR A 308 24.92 -22.01 -7.87
N GLY A 309 25.32 -22.67 -6.77
CA GLY A 309 25.83 -22.00 -5.56
C GLY A 309 27.09 -21.14 -5.78
N ASP A 310 27.90 -21.44 -6.79
CA ASP A 310 29.16 -20.71 -7.06
C ASP A 310 28.93 -19.32 -7.72
N VAL A 311 27.69 -18.99 -8.11
CA VAL A 311 27.32 -17.69 -8.71
C VAL A 311 27.50 -16.53 -7.71
N PHE A 312 27.61 -16.80 -6.41
CA PHE A 312 27.97 -15.80 -5.39
C PHE A 312 29.42 -15.28 -5.50
N ARG A 313 30.30 -15.90 -6.31
CA ARG A 313 31.67 -15.39 -6.57
C ARG A 313 31.72 -14.29 -7.66
N ARG A 314 30.61 -13.97 -8.33
CA ARG A 314 30.52 -12.93 -9.38
C ARG A 314 29.50 -11.85 -8.99
N PRO A 315 29.59 -10.62 -9.55
CA PRO A 315 28.60 -9.58 -9.28
C PRO A 315 27.19 -10.14 -9.50
N PRO A 316 26.28 -10.03 -8.52
CA PRO A 316 24.98 -10.67 -8.61
C PRO A 316 24.23 -10.11 -9.83
N LYS A 317 23.79 -11.01 -10.72
CA LYS A 317 22.77 -10.67 -11.70
C LYS A 317 21.45 -10.66 -10.95
N LEU A 318 20.95 -9.47 -10.66
CA LEU A 318 19.63 -9.29 -10.06
C LEU A 318 18.60 -10.02 -10.94
N THR A 319 17.79 -10.87 -10.32
CA THR A 319 16.57 -11.36 -10.96
C THR A 319 15.68 -10.17 -11.33
N PRO A 320 14.78 -10.28 -12.32
CA PRO A 320 13.81 -9.22 -12.61
C PRO A 320 13.03 -8.77 -11.36
N LEU A 321 12.80 -9.69 -10.40
CA LEU A 321 12.14 -9.40 -9.11
C LEU A 321 13.02 -8.54 -8.22
N GLU A 322 14.31 -8.87 -8.10
CA GLU A 322 15.25 -8.09 -7.30
C GLU A 322 15.54 -6.75 -7.96
N ALA A 323 15.61 -6.67 -9.29
CA ALA A 323 15.74 -5.42 -10.02
C ALA A 323 14.49 -4.54 -9.88
N ARG A 324 13.28 -5.13 -9.92
CA ARG A 324 12.02 -4.45 -9.65
C ARG A 324 11.89 -4.07 -8.17
N ALA A 325 12.28 -4.93 -7.24
CA ALA A 325 12.27 -4.66 -5.81
C ALA A 325 13.28 -3.58 -5.45
N ILE A 326 14.45 -3.55 -6.08
CA ILE A 326 15.45 -2.49 -5.94
C ILE A 326 14.92 -1.21 -6.58
N ARG A 327 14.32 -1.25 -7.77
CA ARG A 327 13.67 -0.08 -8.39
C ARG A 327 12.53 0.47 -7.52
N LEU A 328 11.66 -0.39 -7.01
CA LEU A 328 10.59 -0.02 -6.08
C LEU A 328 11.17 0.47 -4.77
N ALA A 329 12.23 -0.14 -4.24
CA ALA A 329 12.94 0.38 -3.07
C ALA A 329 13.59 1.75 -3.37
N ILE A 330 14.04 2.03 -4.59
CA ILE A 330 14.51 3.36 -5.00
C ILE A 330 13.33 4.32 -5.21
N GLU A 331 12.15 3.86 -5.59
CA GLU A 331 10.97 4.69 -5.69
C GLU A 331 10.38 5.00 -4.29
N TYR A 332 10.46 4.06 -3.34
CA TYR A 332 9.87 4.15 -2.00
C TYR A 332 10.85 4.60 -0.91
N VAL A 333 12.14 4.32 -1.07
CA VAL A 333 13.23 4.67 -0.13
C VAL A 333 14.25 5.56 -0.83
N GLY A 334 14.30 5.58 -2.16
CA GLY A 334 15.28 6.42 -2.86
C GLY A 334 15.11 7.91 -2.64
N PRO A 335 13.91 8.50 -2.49
CA PRO A 335 13.78 9.88 -2.04
C PRO A 335 14.51 10.12 -0.70
N THR A 336 14.48 9.15 0.22
CA THR A 336 15.23 9.16 1.49
C THR A 336 16.74 9.04 1.27
N ILE A 337 17.19 8.07 0.46
CA ILE A 337 18.62 7.86 0.15
C ILE A 337 19.22 9.05 -0.59
N ALA A 338 18.46 9.65 -1.52
CA ALA A 338 18.87 10.83 -2.28
C ALA A 338 18.88 12.11 -1.42
N ALA A 339 18.01 12.18 -0.40
CA ALA A 339 18.04 13.24 0.58
C ALA A 339 19.34 13.22 1.41
N GLU A 340 19.72 12.04 1.91
CA GLU A 340 20.93 11.87 2.73
C GLU A 340 22.22 11.98 1.89
N ALA A 341 22.27 11.38 0.71
CA ALA A 341 23.47 11.34 -0.12
C ALA A 341 23.79 12.65 -0.87
N HIS A 342 22.94 13.69 -0.74
CA HIS A 342 23.06 14.97 -1.46
C HIS A 342 23.32 14.81 -2.98
N THR A 343 22.89 13.68 -3.55
CA THR A 343 23.07 13.35 -4.96
C THR A 343 21.72 13.15 -5.62
N PRO A 344 21.50 13.66 -6.86
CA PRO A 344 20.25 13.44 -7.57
C PRO A 344 19.97 11.94 -7.70
N LEU A 345 18.73 11.52 -7.42
CA LEU A 345 18.25 10.13 -7.51
C LEU A 345 18.51 9.55 -8.91
N LYS A 346 18.50 10.41 -9.93
CA LYS A 346 18.95 10.14 -11.30
C LYS A 346 20.37 9.56 -11.41
N ARG A 347 21.30 9.95 -10.52
CA ARG A 347 22.69 9.46 -10.49
C ARG A 347 22.80 8.10 -9.81
N VAL A 348 22.02 7.86 -8.75
CA VAL A 348 21.90 6.52 -8.13
C VAL A 348 21.27 5.55 -9.12
N ARG A 349 20.16 5.96 -9.74
CA ARG A 349 19.48 5.22 -10.81
C ARG A 349 20.43 4.90 -11.96
N ARG A 350 21.15 5.91 -12.46
CA ARG A 350 22.16 5.73 -13.51
C ARG A 350 23.29 4.79 -13.09
N LYS A 351 23.81 4.91 -11.86
CA LYS A 351 24.89 4.04 -11.37
C LYS A 351 24.44 2.59 -11.26
N LEU A 352 23.18 2.36 -10.93
CA LEU A 352 22.59 1.02 -10.91
C LEU A 352 22.32 0.50 -12.33
N GLU A 353 21.80 1.34 -13.23
CA GLU A 353 21.69 1.02 -14.67
C GLU A 353 23.05 0.71 -15.31
N GLU A 354 24.12 1.40 -14.90
CA GLU A 354 25.50 1.19 -15.35
C GLU A 354 26.12 -0.08 -14.73
N THR A 355 25.83 -0.37 -13.46
CA THR A 355 26.39 -1.53 -12.72
C THR A 355 25.71 -2.83 -13.10
N PHE A 356 24.42 -2.79 -13.39
CA PHE A 356 23.60 -3.99 -13.61
C PHE A 356 23.10 -4.13 -15.07
N GLY A 357 23.37 -3.14 -15.93
CA GLY A 357 22.97 -3.09 -17.34
C GLY A 357 21.66 -2.34 -17.58
N ARG A 358 21.43 -1.88 -18.82
CA ARG A 358 20.12 -1.35 -19.24
C ARG A 358 19.10 -2.48 -19.17
N PHE A 359 18.29 -2.51 -18.13
CA PHE A 359 17.10 -3.34 -18.11
C PHE A 359 16.00 -2.64 -18.89
N GLU A 360 15.86 -2.99 -20.16
CA GLU A 360 14.58 -2.83 -20.84
C GLU A 360 13.59 -3.81 -20.21
N LEU A 361 13.09 -3.48 -19.02
CA LEU A 361 11.87 -4.10 -18.52
C LEU A 361 10.73 -3.50 -19.33
N THR A 362 10.52 -4.01 -20.55
CA THR A 362 9.31 -3.74 -21.34
C THR A 362 8.09 -3.92 -20.44
N GLY A 363 7.30 -2.87 -20.28
CA GLY A 363 6.08 -2.89 -19.46
C GLY A 363 6.27 -2.64 -17.96
N THR A 364 7.25 -1.82 -17.54
CA THR A 364 7.27 -1.26 -16.17
C THR A 364 6.82 0.20 -16.19
N PRO A 365 5.75 0.56 -15.45
CA PRO A 365 5.25 1.93 -15.38
C PRO A 365 6.34 2.96 -15.05
N GLU A 366 6.40 4.07 -15.78
CA GLU A 366 7.13 5.25 -15.33
C GLU A 366 6.25 6.06 -14.37
N PRO A 367 6.70 6.35 -13.13
CA PRO A 367 5.92 7.18 -12.21
C PRO A 367 5.96 8.66 -12.65
N ARG A 368 4.80 9.18 -13.09
CA ARG A 368 4.63 10.57 -13.57
C ARG A 368 4.60 11.65 -12.47
N VAL A 369 4.56 11.29 -11.18
CA VAL A 369 4.28 12.23 -10.06
C VAL A 369 5.48 12.41 -9.09
N ALA A 370 6.63 11.81 -9.40
CA ALA A 370 7.74 11.68 -8.45
C ALA A 370 8.46 12.98 -8.06
N SER A 371 8.55 14.00 -8.93
CA SER A 371 9.48 15.13 -8.72
C SER A 371 9.19 16.00 -7.50
N ASP A 372 7.92 16.31 -7.25
CA ASP A 372 7.54 17.26 -6.21
C ASP A 372 7.41 16.59 -4.84
N GLU A 373 6.91 15.34 -4.82
CA GLU A 373 6.88 14.53 -3.60
C GLU A 373 8.32 14.21 -3.16
N GLU A 374 9.23 13.93 -4.11
CA GLU A 374 10.66 13.74 -3.86
C GLU A 374 11.32 14.99 -3.25
N ALA A 375 10.99 16.19 -3.75
CA ALA A 375 11.50 17.44 -3.19
C ALA A 375 11.04 17.67 -1.74
N LEU A 376 9.78 17.39 -1.42
CA LEU A 376 9.24 17.52 -0.07
C LEU A 376 9.85 16.49 0.89
N VAL A 377 9.96 15.23 0.47
CA VAL A 377 10.62 14.18 1.25
C VAL A 377 12.07 14.59 1.53
N LYS A 378 12.79 15.09 0.53
CA LYS A 378 14.17 15.58 0.71
C LYS A 378 14.28 16.66 1.78
N VAL A 379 13.46 17.70 1.70
CA VAL A 379 13.49 18.82 2.67
C VAL A 379 13.19 18.33 4.09
N LEU A 380 12.19 17.45 4.25
CA LEU A 380 11.77 16.96 5.56
C LEU A 380 12.75 15.95 6.16
N SER A 381 13.37 15.10 5.33
CA SER A 381 14.46 14.22 5.74
C SER A 381 15.66 15.02 6.21
N GLU A 382 16.10 16.02 5.43
CA GLU A 382 17.20 16.91 5.83
C GLU A 382 16.88 17.67 7.12
N ALA A 383 15.65 18.13 7.29
CA ALA A 383 15.22 18.83 8.49
C ALA A 383 15.19 17.93 9.73
N THR A 384 14.76 16.68 9.57
CA THR A 384 14.77 15.69 10.65
C THR A 384 16.21 15.31 11.02
N GLU A 385 17.09 15.19 10.03
CA GLU A 385 18.51 14.88 10.24
C GLU A 385 19.26 15.99 10.97
N LYS A 386 19.12 17.23 10.46
CA LYS A 386 19.81 18.41 10.99
C LYS A 386 19.08 19.05 12.17
N ARG A 387 17.96 18.46 12.62
CA ARG A 387 17.05 19.02 13.64
C ARG A 387 16.70 20.48 13.39
N ARG A 388 16.34 20.80 12.15
CA ARG A 388 15.98 22.15 11.71
C ARG A 388 14.48 22.32 11.67
N VAL A 389 14.02 23.50 12.08
CA VAL A 389 12.60 23.87 12.01
C VAL A 389 12.22 24.06 10.54
N VAL A 390 11.05 23.55 10.17
CA VAL A 390 10.51 23.65 8.81
C VAL A 390 9.29 24.54 8.82
N GLU A 391 9.28 25.47 7.87
CA GLU A 391 8.07 26.18 7.48
C GLU A 391 7.35 25.40 6.40
N LEU A 392 6.17 24.90 6.74
CA LEU A 392 5.28 24.21 5.82
C LEU A 392 4.10 25.10 5.50
N GLU A 393 3.81 25.17 4.22
CA GLU A 393 2.52 25.63 3.71
C GLU A 393 1.61 24.40 3.60
N TYR A 394 0.82 24.17 4.65
CA TYR A 394 0.02 22.96 4.78
C TYR A 394 -1.47 23.22 4.60
N LEU A 395 -2.07 22.44 3.70
CA LEU A 395 -3.51 22.44 3.49
C LEU A 395 -4.17 21.39 4.36
N LYS A 396 -4.77 21.83 5.47
CA LYS A 396 -5.52 20.93 6.34
C LYS A 396 -6.83 20.52 5.67
N GLU A 397 -7.25 19.29 5.94
CA GLU A 397 -8.57 18.82 5.53
C GLU A 397 -9.67 19.71 6.10
N GLY A 398 -10.53 20.24 5.22
CA GLY A 398 -11.61 21.15 5.58
C GLY A 398 -11.26 22.64 5.66
N GLU A 399 -10.00 23.04 5.43
CA GLU A 399 -9.61 24.46 5.36
C GLU A 399 -9.46 24.91 3.89
N GLU A 400 -9.93 26.13 3.57
CA GLU A 400 -9.88 26.71 2.21
C GLU A 400 -8.54 27.37 1.89
N LYS A 401 -7.77 27.76 2.93
CA LYS A 401 -6.48 28.41 2.77
C LYS A 401 -5.39 27.55 3.41
N PRO A 402 -4.21 27.44 2.78
CA PRO A 402 -3.09 26.80 3.42
C PRO A 402 -2.70 27.61 4.64
N SER A 403 -2.34 26.89 5.69
CA SER A 403 -1.82 27.47 6.91
C SER A 403 -0.31 27.35 6.89
N LEU A 404 0.37 28.46 7.16
CA LEU A 404 1.81 28.42 7.41
C LEU A 404 2.01 27.85 8.82
N ARG A 405 2.71 26.73 8.91
CA ARG A 405 3.06 26.09 10.19
C ARG A 405 4.56 26.08 10.34
N ARG A 406 5.04 26.38 11.55
CA ARG A 406 6.44 26.21 11.93
C ARG A 406 6.53 24.93 12.74
N VAL A 407 7.19 23.91 12.22
CA VAL A 407 7.22 22.60 12.86
C VAL A 407 8.62 22.09 13.08
N GLU A 408 8.76 21.31 14.13
CA GLU A 408 9.94 20.51 14.46
C GLU A 408 9.68 19.09 13.94
N PRO A 409 10.26 18.68 12.79
CA PRO A 409 10.05 17.34 12.24
C PRO A 409 10.93 16.29 12.92
N TYR A 410 10.32 15.19 13.38
CA TYR A 410 11.01 14.12 14.11
C TYR A 410 11.11 12.80 13.35
N THR A 411 10.10 12.46 12.56
CA THR A 411 10.03 11.16 11.86
C THR A 411 9.18 11.31 10.62
N ILE A 412 9.58 10.67 9.52
CA ILE A 412 8.80 10.60 8.29
C ILE A 412 8.39 9.14 8.04
N GLU A 413 7.13 8.87 7.75
CA GLU A 413 6.59 7.51 7.55
C GLU A 413 5.87 7.43 6.21
N ARG A 414 6.07 6.33 5.46
CA ARG A 414 5.25 5.98 4.29
C ARG A 414 4.26 4.91 4.72
N GLU A 415 3.00 5.31 4.88
CA GLU A 415 1.87 4.41 5.05
C GLU A 415 1.14 4.43 3.71
N LEU A 416 1.37 3.39 2.89
CA LEU A 416 1.01 3.40 1.47
C LEU A 416 -0.48 3.75 1.25
N PRO A 417 -0.80 4.64 0.29
CA PRO A 417 0.10 5.25 -0.70
C PRO A 417 0.69 6.61 -0.25
N VAL A 418 0.61 7.02 1.03
CA VAL A 418 0.83 8.42 1.44
C VAL A 418 2.03 8.57 2.39
N TRP A 419 2.85 9.61 2.16
CA TRP A 419 3.90 10.01 3.09
C TRP A 419 3.33 10.91 4.18
N ARG A 420 3.76 10.70 5.41
CA ARG A 420 3.41 11.49 6.58
C ARG A 420 4.68 11.93 7.30
N VAL A 421 4.68 13.13 7.84
CA VAL A 421 5.72 13.59 8.76
C VAL A 421 5.11 13.85 10.13
N HIS A 422 5.78 13.35 11.16
CA HIS A 422 5.43 13.52 12.57
C HIS A 422 6.25 14.65 13.16
N THR A 423 5.56 15.61 13.75
CA THR A 423 6.16 16.90 14.08
C THR A 423 5.60 17.46 15.38
N TRP A 424 6.38 18.30 16.06
CA TRP A 424 5.81 19.26 16.99
C TRP A 424 5.49 20.56 16.25
N ASP A 425 4.22 20.95 16.22
CA ASP A 425 3.78 22.20 15.59
C ASP A 425 3.89 23.34 16.62
N ARG A 426 4.84 24.25 16.41
CA ARG A 426 5.09 25.42 17.27
C ARG A 426 3.98 26.46 17.17
N THR A 427 3.25 26.49 16.05
CA THR A 427 2.16 27.44 15.86
C THR A 427 0.99 27.17 16.79
N VAL A 428 0.77 25.90 17.17
CA VAL A 428 -0.30 25.48 18.09
C VAL A 428 0.22 24.81 19.35
N ASP A 429 1.54 24.88 19.57
CA ASP A 429 2.32 24.21 20.59
C ASP A 429 1.84 22.78 20.91
N GLY A 430 1.94 21.90 19.90
CA GLY A 430 1.51 20.52 20.10
C GLY A 430 1.88 19.54 18.99
N ALA A 431 1.84 18.27 19.38
CA ALA A 431 1.98 17.09 18.53
C ALA A 431 1.05 17.10 17.29
N ARG A 432 1.61 17.03 16.08
CA ARG A 432 0.86 17.00 14.81
C ARG A 432 1.48 16.05 13.79
N THR A 433 0.68 15.65 12.80
CA THR A 433 1.13 14.83 11.68
C THR A 433 0.54 15.38 10.39
N PHE A 434 1.43 15.58 9.43
CA PHE A 434 1.13 16.24 8.17
C PHE A 434 1.33 15.27 7.02
N ARG A 435 0.37 15.20 6.09
CA ARG A 435 0.50 14.38 4.87
C ARG A 435 1.23 15.17 3.79
N LEU A 436 2.23 14.58 3.15
CA LEU A 436 3.02 15.29 2.14
C LEU A 436 2.24 15.60 0.87
N ASP A 437 1.25 14.77 0.51
CA ASP A 437 0.36 15.02 -0.63
C ASP A 437 -0.54 16.27 -0.45
N ARG A 438 -0.56 16.84 0.76
CA ARG A 438 -1.26 18.08 1.13
C ARG A 438 -0.33 19.24 1.47
N MET A 439 0.98 19.07 1.28
CA MET A 439 1.95 20.15 1.42
C MET A 439 2.13 20.83 0.07
N ARG A 440 1.95 22.16 0.06
CA ARG A 440 2.29 22.96 -1.11
C ARG A 440 3.78 23.19 -1.22
N SER A 441 4.38 23.52 -0.08
CA SER A 441 5.81 23.74 0.04
C SER A 441 6.29 23.40 1.45
N ALA A 442 7.55 23.01 1.55
CA ALA A 442 8.29 22.89 2.78
C ALA A 442 9.62 23.64 2.60
N ARG A 443 9.97 24.52 3.54
CA ARG A 443 11.22 25.27 3.53
C ARG A 443 11.96 25.05 4.85
N LEU A 444 13.22 24.66 4.75
CA LEU A 444 14.15 24.62 5.86
C LEU A 444 14.42 26.04 6.36
N THR A 445 14.33 26.24 7.66
CA THR A 445 14.76 27.48 8.32
C THR A 445 16.12 27.27 8.98
N ASP A 446 16.86 28.34 9.28
CA ASP A 446 18.16 28.24 9.96
C ASP A 446 18.05 27.92 11.46
N GLU A 447 16.83 27.90 11.99
CA GLU A 447 16.58 27.60 13.39
C GLU A 447 16.64 26.09 13.65
N HIS A 448 17.37 25.71 14.70
CA HIS A 448 17.48 24.33 15.17
C HIS A 448 16.54 24.10 16.36
N PHE A 449 16.17 22.85 16.61
CA PHE A 449 15.36 22.46 17.76
C PHE A 449 16.00 21.30 18.52
N GLU A 450 15.82 21.29 19.83
CA GLU A 450 16.15 20.12 20.65
C GLU A 450 14.92 19.23 20.81
N PRO A 451 15.09 17.89 20.81
CA PRO A 451 13.98 16.97 21.01
C PRO A 451 13.24 17.26 22.31
N ARG A 452 11.92 17.46 22.23
CA ARG A 452 11.10 17.76 23.41
C ARG A 452 10.95 16.53 24.30
N GLU A 453 11.16 16.71 25.60
CA GLU A 453 11.01 15.66 26.61
C GLU A 453 9.57 15.12 26.62
N GLY A 454 9.40 13.80 26.50
CA GLY A 454 8.08 13.15 26.45
C GLY A 454 7.36 13.18 25.10
N PHE A 455 7.90 13.83 24.07
CA PHE A 455 7.40 13.69 22.70
C PHE A 455 7.92 12.39 22.09
N ASP A 456 7.13 11.33 22.19
CA ASP A 456 7.37 10.10 21.44
C ASP A 456 6.76 10.27 20.04
N PRO A 457 7.51 10.46 18.93
CA PRO A 457 6.92 10.54 17.58
C PRO A 457 6.05 9.32 17.22
N SER A 458 6.15 8.24 18.00
CA SER A 458 5.31 7.07 17.93
C SER A 458 4.10 7.04 18.89
N TYR A 459 3.72 8.14 19.56
CA TYR A 459 2.46 8.24 20.36
C TYR A 459 1.20 8.03 19.50
N LEU A 460 1.32 8.07 18.17
CA LEU A 460 0.28 7.64 17.23
C LEU A 460 0.12 6.11 17.13
N ARG A 461 0.95 5.32 17.83
CA ARG A 461 0.80 3.86 17.98
C ARG A 461 -0.53 3.46 18.62
N ASN A 462 -1.19 4.39 19.34
CA ASN A 462 -2.50 4.17 19.95
C ASN A 462 -3.59 4.97 19.20
N PRO A 463 -3.99 4.54 17.99
CA PRO A 463 -5.08 5.19 17.28
C PRO A 463 -6.37 5.06 18.09
N ARG A 464 -7.21 6.10 18.05
CA ARG A 464 -8.59 5.95 18.52
C ARG A 464 -9.26 4.92 17.63
N VAL A 465 -10.07 4.05 18.20
CA VAL A 465 -10.80 3.03 17.43
C VAL A 465 -12.24 3.47 17.31
N ALA A 466 -12.76 3.48 16.09
CA ALA A 466 -14.19 3.63 15.83
C ALA A 466 -14.77 2.25 15.51
N LEU A 467 -15.92 1.95 16.11
CA LEU A 467 -16.71 0.79 15.75
C LEU A 467 -17.67 1.18 14.64
N LEU A 468 -17.54 0.57 13.47
CA LEU A 468 -18.35 0.86 12.29
C LEU A 468 -19.24 -0.31 11.94
N LEU A 469 -20.47 -0.01 11.55
CA LEU A 469 -21.43 -0.93 10.95
C LEU A 469 -21.58 -0.58 9.46
N HIS A 470 -21.41 -1.57 8.60
CA HIS A 470 -21.48 -1.45 7.15
C HIS A 470 -22.71 -2.18 6.63
N SER A 471 -23.52 -1.49 5.83
CA SER A 471 -24.72 -2.06 5.21
C SER A 471 -24.39 -3.27 4.32
N PRO A 472 -25.34 -4.17 4.06
CA PRO A 472 -25.13 -5.30 3.15
C PRO A 472 -24.64 -4.90 1.75
N ALA A 473 -24.97 -3.69 1.29
CA ALA A 473 -24.57 -3.19 -0.04
C ALA A 473 -23.05 -3.06 -0.19
N ILE A 474 -22.37 -2.62 0.87
CA ILE A 474 -20.92 -2.38 0.89
C ILE A 474 -20.14 -3.42 1.69
N ALA A 475 -20.81 -4.24 2.51
CA ALA A 475 -20.22 -5.24 3.40
C ALA A 475 -19.17 -6.09 2.67
N ARG A 476 -19.50 -6.63 1.49
CA ARG A 476 -18.59 -7.44 0.67
C ARG A 476 -17.22 -6.81 0.39
N TRP A 477 -17.15 -5.49 0.25
CA TRP A 477 -15.91 -4.75 0.01
C TRP A 477 -15.16 -4.47 1.32
N LYS A 478 -15.90 -4.20 2.40
CA LYS A 478 -15.32 -3.95 3.73
C LYS A 478 -14.76 -5.24 4.34
N LEU A 479 -15.31 -6.41 3.99
CA LEU A 479 -14.73 -7.72 4.33
C LEU A 479 -13.31 -7.90 3.76
N GLU A 480 -13.01 -7.34 2.58
CA GLU A 480 -11.64 -7.35 2.03
C GLU A 480 -10.66 -6.57 2.91
N ARG A 481 -11.15 -5.58 3.65
CA ARG A 481 -10.37 -4.72 4.55
C ARG A 481 -10.42 -5.18 6.00
N GLY A 482 -10.80 -6.44 6.24
CA GLY A 482 -10.80 -7.06 7.57
C GLY A 482 -12.06 -6.83 8.41
N ALA A 483 -13.18 -6.37 7.81
CA ALA A 483 -14.46 -6.33 8.52
C ALA A 483 -14.97 -7.75 8.84
N GLN A 484 -15.72 -7.87 9.93
CA GLN A 484 -16.35 -9.11 10.39
C GLN A 484 -17.78 -9.22 9.82
N PRO A 485 -18.15 -10.31 9.13
CA PRO A 485 -19.51 -10.49 8.60
C PRO A 485 -20.52 -10.73 9.73
N LEU A 486 -21.74 -10.20 9.57
CA LEU A 486 -22.87 -10.41 10.47
C LEU A 486 -23.96 -11.30 9.82
N THR A 487 -24.91 -11.82 10.61
CA THR A 487 -25.91 -12.80 10.16
C THR A 487 -26.92 -12.25 9.16
N ASP A 488 -27.18 -10.94 9.17
CA ASP A 488 -28.08 -10.22 8.27
C ASP A 488 -27.41 -9.79 6.95
N GLY A 489 -26.14 -10.15 6.74
CA GLY A 489 -25.35 -9.78 5.55
C GLY A 489 -24.62 -8.45 5.66
N SER A 490 -24.79 -7.71 6.76
CA SER A 490 -23.99 -6.53 7.08
C SER A 490 -22.58 -6.93 7.57
N ALA A 491 -21.70 -5.95 7.78
CA ALA A 491 -20.37 -6.21 8.32
C ALA A 491 -19.98 -5.18 9.39
N ARG A 492 -19.25 -5.60 10.41
CA ARG A 492 -18.74 -4.75 11.49
C ARG A 492 -17.23 -4.60 11.39
N ALA A 493 -16.71 -3.40 11.51
CA ALA A 493 -15.26 -3.15 11.50
C ALA A 493 -14.83 -2.31 12.71
N GLN A 494 -13.66 -2.63 13.25
CA GLN A 494 -12.95 -1.74 14.17
C GLN A 494 -11.91 -0.99 13.35
N VAL A 495 -12.12 0.31 13.16
CA VAL A 495 -11.27 1.13 12.30
C VAL A 495 -10.45 2.08 13.17
N PRO A 496 -9.11 1.92 13.18
CA PRO A 496 -8.24 2.90 13.82
C PRO A 496 -8.30 4.22 13.03
N TYR A 497 -8.55 5.33 13.73
CA TYR A 497 -8.57 6.66 13.15
C TYR A 497 -7.73 7.63 13.99
N LYS A 498 -7.05 8.54 13.29
CA LYS A 498 -6.14 9.54 13.90
C LYS A 498 -6.88 10.86 14.13
N THR A 499 -7.66 11.32 13.15
CA THR A 499 -8.43 12.58 13.21
C THR A 499 -9.92 12.35 12.99
N GLU A 500 -10.77 13.14 13.65
CA GLU A 500 -12.24 13.07 13.50
C GLU A 500 -12.65 13.41 12.07
N GLU A 501 -11.93 14.35 11.44
CA GLU A 501 -12.14 14.76 10.06
C GLU A 501 -11.88 13.64 9.04
N TRP A 502 -10.82 12.84 9.25
CA TRP A 502 -10.55 11.70 8.37
C TRP A 502 -11.69 10.68 8.45
N LEU A 503 -12.11 10.35 9.68
CA LEU A 503 -13.20 9.39 9.89
C LEU A 503 -14.51 9.91 9.28
N LEU A 504 -14.82 11.19 9.47
CA LEU A 504 -15.94 11.85 8.82
C LEU A 504 -15.89 11.70 7.29
N CYS A 505 -14.75 11.98 6.66
CA CYS A 505 -14.59 11.87 5.22
C CYS A 505 -14.75 10.42 4.71
N GLU A 506 -14.25 9.42 5.45
CA GLU A 506 -14.47 8.00 5.11
C GLU A 506 -15.96 7.62 5.20
N VAL A 507 -16.67 8.08 6.23
CA VAL A 507 -18.10 7.77 6.38
C VAL A 507 -18.95 8.53 5.35
N LEU A 508 -18.61 9.78 5.04
CA LEU A 508 -19.24 10.55 3.96
C LEU A 508 -19.09 9.84 2.60
N ALA A 509 -17.92 9.25 2.33
CA ALA A 509 -17.66 8.54 1.09
C ALA A 509 -18.56 7.32 0.87
N ASP A 510 -18.98 6.67 1.97
CA ASP A 510 -19.89 5.53 1.93
C ASP A 510 -21.38 5.94 1.87
N ARG A 511 -21.68 7.25 1.91
CA ARG A 511 -23.02 7.82 1.70
C ARG A 511 -24.09 7.24 2.64
N GLY A 512 -23.72 7.05 3.89
CA GLY A 512 -24.60 6.48 4.91
C GLY A 512 -24.73 4.95 4.88
N ASN A 513 -24.08 4.25 3.95
CA ASN A 513 -23.92 2.79 4.04
C ASN A 513 -22.95 2.36 5.14
N THR A 514 -22.21 3.30 5.73
CA THR A 514 -21.41 3.09 6.93
C THR A 514 -21.97 3.94 8.05
N VAL A 515 -22.22 3.32 9.20
CA VAL A 515 -22.73 3.96 10.41
C VAL A 515 -21.68 3.80 11.50
N VAL A 516 -21.28 4.92 12.11
CA VAL A 516 -20.47 4.85 13.33
C VAL A 516 -21.36 4.36 14.46
N LEU A 517 -20.98 3.29 15.15
CA LEU A 517 -21.61 2.83 16.38
C LEU A 517 -20.96 3.53 17.59
N GLU A 518 -19.63 3.57 17.61
CA GLU A 518 -18.85 4.20 18.67
C GLU A 518 -17.65 4.97 18.08
N PRO A 519 -17.27 6.13 18.66
CA PRO A 519 -17.88 6.79 19.81
C PRO A 519 -19.10 7.65 19.44
N GLN A 520 -20.04 7.84 20.38
CA GLN A 520 -21.27 8.63 20.16
C GLN A 520 -20.99 10.08 19.70
N ARG A 521 -19.92 10.71 20.22
CA ARG A 521 -19.48 12.05 19.80
C ARG A 521 -19.27 12.14 18.28
N MET A 522 -18.75 11.08 17.66
CA MET A 522 -18.51 11.05 16.22
C MET A 522 -19.82 10.96 15.44
N ARG A 523 -20.80 10.19 15.93
CA ARG A 523 -22.13 10.12 15.31
C ARG A 523 -22.79 11.48 15.25
N ASP A 524 -22.78 12.20 16.38
CA ASP A 524 -23.37 13.54 16.45
C ASP A 524 -22.66 14.52 15.51
N PHE A 525 -21.34 14.41 15.41
CA PHE A 525 -20.53 15.22 14.49
C PHE A 525 -20.89 14.96 13.03
N ILE A 526 -20.99 13.68 12.62
CA ILE A 526 -21.37 13.27 11.27
C ILE A 526 -22.80 13.74 10.95
N ALA A 527 -23.78 13.52 11.83
CA ALA A 527 -25.15 13.95 11.62
C ALA A 527 -25.28 15.47 11.43
N ARG A 528 -24.60 16.25 12.28
CA ARG A 528 -24.57 17.72 12.14
C ARG A 528 -23.94 18.16 10.82
N ARG A 529 -22.82 17.54 10.43
CA ARG A 529 -22.12 17.91 9.19
C ARG A 529 -22.91 17.52 7.95
N ALA A 530 -23.54 16.34 7.93
CA ALA A 530 -24.41 15.90 6.84
C ALA A 530 -25.54 16.90 6.58
N ARG A 531 -26.27 17.30 7.63
CA ARG A 531 -27.35 18.32 7.51
C ARG A 531 -26.84 19.68 7.04
N ARG A 532 -25.61 20.06 7.41
CA ARG A 532 -24.98 21.29 6.93
C ARG A 532 -24.64 21.19 5.44
N LEU A 533 -24.05 20.07 5.01
CA LEU A 533 -23.74 19.81 3.61
C LEU A 533 -24.99 19.76 2.72
N GLN A 534 -26.11 19.20 3.20
CA GLN A 534 -27.37 19.24 2.46
C GLN A 534 -27.80 20.67 2.12
N ARG A 535 -27.63 21.60 3.06
CA ARG A 535 -27.95 23.03 2.83
C ARG A 535 -26.95 23.71 1.91
N GLU A 536 -25.67 23.34 1.99
CA GLU A 536 -24.60 23.92 1.17
C GLU A 536 -24.70 23.44 -0.29
N LEU A 537 -24.92 22.14 -0.51
CA LEU A 537 -24.94 21.52 -1.84
C LEU A 537 -26.33 21.51 -2.49
N GLY A 538 -27.42 21.49 -1.71
CA GLY A 538 -28.79 21.53 -2.24
C GLY A 538 -29.26 22.91 -2.72
N ARG A 539 -28.42 23.96 -2.59
CA ARG A 539 -28.75 25.35 -2.98
C ARG A 539 -28.13 25.82 -4.29
N VAL A 540 -27.39 24.97 -5.00
CA VAL A 540 -26.67 25.36 -6.22
C VAL A 540 -27.68 25.57 -7.35
N PRO A 541 -27.93 26.81 -7.82
CA PRO A 541 -28.86 27.03 -8.92
C PRO A 541 -28.26 26.44 -10.20
N THR A 542 -29.08 25.75 -10.99
CA THR A 542 -28.82 25.53 -12.41
C THR A 542 -28.60 26.89 -13.06
N ARG A 543 -27.34 27.25 -13.37
CA ARG A 543 -27.09 28.34 -14.33
C ARG A 543 -27.60 27.83 -15.67
N ARG A 544 -28.80 28.29 -16.03
CA ARG A 544 -29.38 28.18 -17.37
C ARG A 544 -28.52 28.92 -18.37
#